data_AF-A0A450XZB9-F1
#
_entry.id   AF-A0A450XZB9-F1
#
_cell.length_a   1.000
_cell.length_b   1.000
_cell.length_c   1.000
_cell.angle_alpha   90.00
_cell.angle_beta   90.00
_cell.angle_gamma   90.00
#
_symmetry.space_group_name_H-M   'P 1'
#
loop_
_entity.id
_entity.type
_entity.pdbx_description
1 polymer ?
#
loop_
_entity_poly.entity_id
_entity_poly.type
_entity_poly.pdbx_seq_one_letter_code
_entity_poly.pdbx_strand_id
1 'polypeptide(L)'
;MLTKRPKFLDAALHLRRVLDQIETTYAFAYGTALGFHREGDFLEHDKDIDIAISPKQNTHGRLEVLRALHADPEIMIVRSGGALDDGLNIRALVFGIKIDFDFFYPSDASSSWWWSTSYSEDKHPGFRYRWLVRPFEPELLCIANHNFRTVPTSFLDDSYENWRIPIRFSYLGGIENQLYKGAIKEPWSNHQNDDLMDVEKIAHLFSLPK
;
A
#
# COMPACT_ATOMS: atom_id res chain seq x y z
N MET A 1 24.70 1.12 14.38
CA MET A 1 23.46 1.23 13.59
C MET A 1 22.32 0.79 14.48
N LEU A 2 21.38 1.67 14.79
CA LEU A 2 20.11 1.26 15.42
C LEU A 2 19.45 0.25 14.46
N THR A 3 19.11 -0.92 14.96
CA THR A 3 18.49 -1.99 14.16
C THR A 3 17.19 -1.45 13.54
N LYS A 4 17.03 -1.59 12.22
CA LYS A 4 15.86 -1.15 11.44
C LYS A 4 14.53 -1.70 11.99
N ARG A 5 14.56 -2.95 12.46
CA ARG A 5 13.41 -3.72 12.92
C ARG A 5 12.58 -3.03 14.01
N PRO A 6 13.14 -2.55 15.15
CA PRO A 6 12.39 -1.76 16.12
C PRO A 6 11.60 -0.59 15.52
N LYS A 7 12.21 0.21 14.63
CA LYS A 7 11.51 1.34 14.00
C LYS A 7 10.36 0.90 13.09
N PHE A 8 10.54 -0.20 12.37
CA PHE A 8 9.48 -0.80 11.57
C PHE A 8 8.31 -1.27 12.44
N LEU A 9 8.62 -1.92 13.57
CA LEU A 9 7.62 -2.36 14.53
C LEU A 9 6.86 -1.17 15.13
N ASP A 10 7.56 -0.12 15.56
CA ASP A 10 6.94 1.09 16.11
C ASP A 10 6.01 1.76 15.10
N ALA A 11 6.46 1.90 13.84
CA ALA A 11 5.64 2.44 12.76
C ALA A 11 4.40 1.56 12.48
N ALA A 12 4.56 0.24 12.40
CA ALA A 12 3.46 -0.69 12.17
C ALA A 12 2.42 -0.66 13.32
N LEU A 13 2.88 -0.57 14.57
CA LEU A 13 1.99 -0.45 15.73
C LEU A 13 1.24 0.87 15.74
N HIS A 14 1.90 1.97 15.37
CA HIS A 14 1.25 3.29 15.26
C HIS A 14 0.21 3.31 14.16
N LEU A 15 0.53 2.78 12.98
CA LEU A 15 -0.41 2.66 11.85
C LEU A 15 -1.62 1.81 12.22
N ARG A 16 -1.41 0.68 12.89
CA ARG A 16 -2.51 -0.13 13.41
C ARG A 16 -3.43 0.69 14.30
N ARG A 17 -2.88 1.44 15.26
CA ARG A 17 -3.68 2.30 16.16
C ARG A 17 -4.51 3.31 15.36
N VAL A 18 -3.90 4.03 14.42
CA VAL A 18 -4.58 5.07 13.62
C VAL A 18 -5.71 4.48 12.78
N LEU A 19 -5.44 3.36 12.10
CA LEU A 19 -6.42 2.72 11.22
C LEU A 19 -7.53 2.01 12.01
N ASP A 20 -7.22 1.41 13.16
CA ASP A 20 -8.22 0.79 14.04
C ASP A 20 -9.17 1.85 14.64
N GLN A 21 -8.68 3.05 14.93
CA GLN A 21 -9.50 4.15 15.49
C GLN A 21 -10.61 4.62 14.56
N ILE A 22 -10.43 4.48 13.24
CA ILE A 22 -11.45 4.80 12.23
C ILE A 22 -12.16 3.56 11.70
N GLU A 23 -11.99 2.41 12.35
CA GLU A 23 -12.63 1.13 11.99
C GLU A 23 -12.42 0.73 10.52
N THR A 24 -11.33 1.18 9.90
CA THR A 24 -11.08 0.89 8.49
C THR A 24 -10.55 -0.53 8.32
N THR A 25 -10.92 -1.17 7.21
CA THR A 25 -10.40 -2.50 6.86
C THR A 25 -9.11 -2.35 6.07
N TYR A 26 -8.01 -2.78 6.67
CA TYR A 26 -6.68 -2.78 6.06
C TYR A 26 -5.92 -4.08 6.35
N ALA A 27 -4.83 -4.29 5.61
CA ALA A 27 -3.89 -5.38 5.83
C ALA A 27 -2.48 -4.95 5.44
N PHE A 28 -1.45 -5.41 6.15
CA PHE A 28 -0.08 -5.36 5.63
C PHE A 28 0.01 -6.24 4.38
N ALA A 29 0.63 -5.72 3.33
CA ALA A 29 0.63 -6.29 1.99
C ALA A 29 2.05 -6.43 1.43
N TYR A 30 2.15 -6.91 0.18
CA TYR A 30 3.38 -6.99 -0.62
C TYR A 30 4.63 -7.43 0.16
N GLY A 31 5.70 -6.61 0.19
CA GLY A 31 6.99 -6.99 0.79
C GLY A 31 6.87 -7.20 2.31
N THR A 32 6.02 -6.40 2.95
CA THR A 32 5.75 -6.53 4.39
C THR A 32 5.05 -7.85 4.72
N ALA A 33 3.98 -8.18 4.01
CA ALA A 33 3.27 -9.45 4.18
C ALA A 33 4.15 -10.65 3.83
N LEU A 34 4.98 -10.51 2.79
CA LEU A 34 5.96 -11.52 2.41
C LEU A 34 6.92 -11.82 3.56
N GLY A 35 7.43 -10.79 4.24
CA GLY A 35 8.24 -10.97 5.45
C GLY A 35 7.49 -11.73 6.54
N PHE A 36 6.27 -11.30 6.86
CA PHE A 36 5.47 -11.93 7.91
C PHE A 36 5.23 -13.42 7.64
N HIS A 37 4.89 -13.76 6.39
CA HIS A 37 4.61 -15.13 5.98
C HIS A 37 5.85 -16.01 5.87
N ARG A 38 6.94 -15.48 5.33
CA ARG A 38 8.14 -16.27 5.02
C ARG A 38 9.12 -16.35 6.17
N GLU A 39 9.29 -15.26 6.90
CA GLU A 39 10.36 -15.09 7.90
C GLU A 39 9.81 -14.90 9.32
N GLY A 40 8.49 -14.74 9.47
CA GLY A 40 7.87 -14.44 10.77
C GLY A 40 8.27 -13.06 11.31
N ASP A 41 8.75 -12.17 10.43
CA ASP A 41 9.29 -10.86 10.78
C ASP A 41 9.30 -9.92 9.55
N PHE A 42 9.69 -8.66 9.72
CA PHE A 42 9.96 -7.78 8.59
C PHE A 42 11.19 -8.26 7.81
N LEU A 43 11.15 -8.19 6.48
CA LEU A 43 12.33 -8.50 5.66
C LEU A 43 13.47 -7.54 6.01
N GLU A 44 14.66 -8.08 6.27
CA GLU A 44 15.82 -7.29 6.72
C GLU A 44 16.18 -6.18 5.73
N HIS A 45 16.02 -6.44 4.43
CA HIS A 45 16.48 -5.59 3.33
C HIS A 45 15.43 -4.60 2.79
N ASP A 46 14.17 -4.70 3.20
CA ASP A 46 13.12 -3.77 2.79
C ASP A 46 13.42 -2.33 3.25
N LYS A 47 12.75 -1.33 2.68
CA LYS A 47 12.99 0.08 3.07
C LYS A 47 11.70 0.79 3.45
N ASP A 48 10.59 0.08 3.32
CA ASP A 48 9.23 0.54 3.41
C ASP A 48 8.35 -0.53 4.05
N ILE A 49 7.15 -0.08 4.42
CA ILE A 49 6.04 -0.92 4.84
C ILE A 49 4.89 -0.70 3.86
N ASP A 50 4.28 -1.77 3.37
CA ASP A 50 3.15 -1.73 2.45
C ASP A 50 1.84 -2.04 3.18
N ILE A 51 0.82 -1.22 2.94
CA ILE A 51 -0.53 -1.38 3.52
C ILE A 51 -1.56 -1.39 2.40
N ALA A 52 -2.34 -2.46 2.32
CA ALA A 52 -3.54 -2.53 1.51
C ALA A 52 -4.74 -1.93 2.25
N ILE A 53 -5.41 -0.95 1.65
CA ILE A 53 -6.71 -0.44 2.08
C ILE A 53 -7.81 -1.14 1.27
N SER A 54 -8.77 -1.77 1.95
CA SER A 54 -9.79 -2.62 1.32
C SER A 54 -10.70 -1.86 0.35
N PRO A 55 -11.14 -2.47 -0.77
CA PRO A 55 -12.14 -1.87 -1.66
C PRO A 55 -13.54 -1.86 -1.07
N LYS A 56 -13.78 -2.55 0.05
CA LYS A 56 -15.04 -2.45 0.80
C LYS A 56 -15.25 -1.04 1.37
N GLN A 57 -14.18 -0.25 1.47
CA GLN A 57 -14.28 1.17 1.76
C GLN A 57 -14.82 1.88 0.52
N ASN A 58 -16.03 2.45 0.65
CA ASN A 58 -16.55 3.38 -0.36
C ASN A 58 -15.69 4.66 -0.37
N THR A 59 -16.01 5.60 -1.27
CA THR A 59 -15.30 6.88 -1.37
C THR A 59 -15.22 7.63 -0.03
N HIS A 60 -16.26 7.54 0.80
CA HIS A 60 -16.27 8.16 2.12
C HIS A 60 -15.24 7.51 3.06
N GLY A 61 -15.22 6.18 3.15
CA GLY A 61 -14.24 5.45 3.97
C GLY A 61 -12.79 5.71 3.53
N ARG A 62 -12.53 5.86 2.23
CA ARG A 62 -11.20 6.27 1.73
C ARG A 62 -10.83 7.68 2.16
N LEU A 63 -11.79 8.61 2.11
CA LEU A 63 -11.58 9.98 2.59
C LEU A 63 -11.33 10.02 4.12
N GLU A 64 -12.00 9.17 4.89
CA GLU A 64 -11.75 9.03 6.33
C GLU A 64 -10.34 8.53 6.62
N VAL A 65 -9.83 7.57 5.85
CA VAL A 65 -8.43 7.14 5.93
C VAL A 65 -7.50 8.33 5.68
N LEU A 66 -7.69 9.09 4.59
CA LEU A 66 -6.85 10.26 4.31
C LEU A 66 -6.90 11.30 5.44
N ARG A 67 -8.09 11.56 5.99
CA ARG A 67 -8.28 12.49 7.12
C ARG A 67 -7.53 12.02 8.36
N ALA A 68 -7.62 10.73 8.69
CA ALA A 68 -6.91 10.16 9.83
C ALA A 68 -5.39 10.22 9.66
N LEU A 69 -4.89 9.89 8.46
CA LEU A 69 -3.47 9.98 8.16
C LEU A 69 -2.96 11.42 8.24
N HIS A 70 -3.71 12.40 7.75
CA HIS A 70 -3.31 13.80 7.79
C HIS A 70 -3.40 14.43 9.18
N ALA A 71 -4.37 14.01 10.00
CA ALA A 71 -4.58 14.55 11.33
C ALA A 71 -3.57 14.03 12.37
N ASP A 72 -2.88 12.92 12.08
CA ASP A 72 -1.91 12.34 12.99
C ASP A 72 -0.53 13.03 12.84
N PRO A 73 0.02 13.64 13.90
CA PRO A 73 1.24 14.45 13.82
C PRO A 73 2.51 13.65 13.52
N GLU A 74 2.47 12.32 13.68
CA GLU A 74 3.61 11.44 13.41
C GLU A 74 3.61 10.90 11.97
N ILE A 75 2.56 11.19 11.21
CA ILE A 75 2.38 10.76 9.82
C ILE A 75 2.56 11.97 8.91
N MET A 76 3.59 11.93 8.08
CA MET A 76 3.85 12.95 7.06
C MET A 76 3.56 12.37 5.69
N ILE A 77 2.47 12.80 5.05
CA ILE A 77 2.20 12.46 3.65
C ILE A 77 3.25 13.17 2.79
N VAL A 78 4.01 12.40 2.01
CA VAL A 78 5.08 12.94 1.15
C VAL A 78 4.75 12.85 -0.33
N ARG A 79 3.81 11.98 -0.70
CA ARG A 79 3.36 11.81 -2.08
C ARG A 79 1.99 11.15 -2.14
N SER A 80 1.26 11.46 -3.19
CA SER A 80 0.02 10.81 -3.59
C SER A 80 0.05 10.59 -5.10
N GLY A 81 -0.67 9.58 -5.59
CA GLY A 81 -0.91 9.35 -7.01
C GLY A 81 -2.31 8.78 -7.22
N GLY A 82 -2.93 9.08 -8.35
CA GLY A 82 -4.30 8.66 -8.66
C GLY A 82 -5.38 9.53 -8.01
N ALA A 83 -6.60 9.03 -8.04
CA ALA A 83 -7.80 9.68 -7.50
C ALA A 83 -8.53 8.76 -6.50
N LEU A 84 -9.38 9.32 -5.64
CA LEU A 84 -10.14 8.57 -4.62
C LEU A 84 -10.92 7.39 -5.19
N ASP A 85 -11.42 7.50 -6.41
CA ASP A 85 -12.20 6.51 -7.15
C ASP A 85 -11.40 5.76 -8.23
N ASP A 86 -10.16 6.15 -8.50
CA ASP A 86 -9.29 5.52 -9.51
C ASP A 86 -7.83 5.47 -9.06
N GLY A 87 -7.43 4.31 -8.53
CA GLY A 87 -6.01 3.95 -8.37
C GLY A 87 -5.24 4.81 -7.37
N LEU A 88 -5.88 5.28 -6.29
CA LEU A 88 -5.19 6.04 -5.25
C LEU A 88 -4.03 5.24 -4.64
N ASN A 89 -2.87 5.86 -4.56
CA ASN A 89 -1.71 5.41 -3.80
C ASN A 89 -1.20 6.58 -2.98
N ILE A 90 -0.93 6.36 -1.69
CA ILE A 90 -0.34 7.37 -0.80
C ILE A 90 0.98 6.87 -0.29
N ARG A 91 1.99 7.73 -0.29
CA ARG A 91 3.25 7.51 0.40
C ARG A 91 3.39 8.47 1.55
N ALA A 92 3.71 7.95 2.72
CA ALA A 92 3.96 8.73 3.92
C ALA A 92 5.28 8.34 4.59
N LEU A 93 5.70 9.16 5.55
CA LEU A 93 6.72 8.84 6.52
C LEU A 93 6.08 8.71 7.90
N VAL A 94 6.38 7.63 8.61
CA VAL A 94 5.98 7.43 10.01
C VAL A 94 7.22 7.09 10.81
N PHE A 95 7.59 7.95 11.75
CA PHE A 95 8.87 7.87 12.48
C PHE A 95 10.11 7.75 11.55
N GLY A 96 10.02 8.37 10.36
CA GLY A 96 11.04 8.31 9.31
C GLY A 96 11.08 7.01 8.49
N ILE A 97 10.14 6.08 8.71
CA ILE A 97 9.95 4.88 7.88
C ILE A 97 8.96 5.20 6.76
N LYS A 98 9.30 4.82 5.53
CA LYS A 98 8.41 4.98 4.39
C LYS A 98 7.25 3.99 4.49
N ILE A 99 6.03 4.49 4.32
CA ILE A 99 4.81 3.69 4.26
C ILE A 99 4.15 3.92 2.91
N ASP A 100 3.87 2.85 2.18
CA ASP A 100 3.11 2.87 0.95
C ASP A 100 1.70 2.32 1.24
N PHE A 101 0.68 3.14 1.00
CA PHE A 101 -0.73 2.79 1.13
C PHE A 101 -1.31 2.55 -0.25
N ASP A 102 -1.62 1.30 -0.54
CA ASP A 102 -2.24 0.85 -1.76
C ASP A 102 -3.75 0.73 -1.55
N PHE A 103 -4.52 1.62 -2.17
CA PHE A 103 -5.96 1.52 -2.14
C PHE A 103 -6.40 0.51 -3.20
N PHE A 104 -7.19 -0.47 -2.77
CA PHE A 104 -7.76 -1.46 -3.66
C PHE A 104 -9.14 -1.02 -4.13
N TYR A 105 -9.46 -1.47 -5.34
CA TYR A 105 -10.69 -1.19 -6.07
C TYR A 105 -11.25 -2.49 -6.65
N PRO A 106 -12.57 -2.66 -6.74
CA PRO A 106 -13.12 -3.76 -7.52
C PRO A 106 -12.74 -3.61 -8.99
N SER A 107 -12.46 -4.71 -9.69
CA SER A 107 -12.22 -4.67 -11.13
C SER A 107 -13.53 -4.56 -11.91
N ASP A 108 -13.59 -3.63 -12.86
CA ASP A 108 -14.75 -3.43 -13.73
C ASP A 108 -15.02 -4.66 -14.62
N ALA A 109 -13.98 -5.43 -14.93
CA ALA A 109 -14.10 -6.62 -15.78
C ALA A 109 -14.70 -7.82 -15.04
N SER A 110 -14.54 -7.89 -13.71
CA SER A 110 -15.07 -8.98 -12.89
C SER A 110 -14.97 -8.66 -11.41
N SER A 111 -16.05 -8.89 -10.65
CA SER A 111 -16.05 -8.85 -9.18
C SER A 111 -15.11 -9.89 -8.53
N SER A 112 -14.54 -10.80 -9.32
CA SER A 112 -13.56 -11.81 -8.87
C SER A 112 -12.14 -11.27 -8.74
N TRP A 113 -11.90 -9.98 -9.02
CA TRP A 113 -10.59 -9.36 -8.92
C TRP A 113 -10.68 -8.00 -8.25
N TRP A 114 -9.69 -7.72 -7.40
CA TRP A 114 -9.38 -6.38 -6.92
C TRP A 114 -8.12 -5.88 -7.62
N TRP A 115 -7.95 -4.57 -7.66
CA TRP A 115 -6.75 -3.95 -8.18
C TRP A 115 -6.28 -2.77 -7.35
N SER A 116 -4.96 -2.58 -7.29
CA SER A 116 -4.31 -1.36 -6.79
C SER A 116 -3.37 -0.81 -7.86
N THR A 117 -2.82 0.37 -7.64
CA THR A 117 -1.94 1.03 -8.62
C THR A 117 -0.62 1.45 -8.02
N SER A 118 0.44 1.29 -8.80
CA SER A 118 1.73 1.93 -8.54
C SER A 118 2.15 2.82 -9.71
N TYR A 119 2.75 3.97 -9.40
CA TYR A 119 3.13 5.01 -10.36
C TYR A 119 4.65 5.03 -10.56
N SER A 120 5.11 4.71 -11.78
CA SER A 120 6.54 4.67 -12.12
C SER A 120 6.99 5.97 -12.78
N GLU A 121 7.19 7.02 -11.98
CA GLU A 121 7.59 8.34 -12.53
C GLU A 121 9.04 8.37 -13.02
N ASP A 122 9.95 7.68 -12.33
CA ASP A 122 11.39 7.84 -12.58
C ASP A 122 11.92 7.08 -13.81
N LYS A 123 11.27 5.97 -14.19
CA LYS A 123 11.80 5.06 -15.24
C LYS A 123 10.80 4.68 -16.34
N HIS A 124 9.50 4.78 -16.09
CA HIS A 124 8.47 4.64 -17.11
C HIS A 124 7.51 5.84 -17.07
N PRO A 125 8.02 7.06 -17.33
CA PRO A 125 7.20 8.26 -17.30
C PRO A 125 5.98 8.10 -18.22
N GLY A 126 4.82 8.50 -17.74
CA GLY A 126 3.56 8.35 -18.47
C GLY A 126 2.96 6.94 -18.43
N PHE A 127 3.41 6.06 -17.52
CA PHE A 127 2.79 4.77 -17.29
C PHE A 127 2.47 4.55 -15.81
N ARG A 128 1.38 3.79 -15.58
CA ARG A 128 1.06 3.18 -14.29
C ARG A 128 1.03 1.66 -14.43
N TYR A 129 1.16 0.97 -13.31
CA TYR A 129 0.91 -0.47 -13.23
C TYR A 129 -0.32 -0.72 -12.36
N ARG A 130 -1.31 -1.41 -12.92
CA ARG A 130 -2.41 -1.99 -12.14
C ARG A 130 -2.04 -3.40 -11.71
N TRP A 131 -2.26 -3.70 -10.44
CA TRP A 131 -1.93 -4.98 -9.81
C TRP A 131 -3.19 -5.76 -9.50
N LEU A 132 -3.46 -6.82 -10.26
CA LEU A 132 -4.64 -7.66 -10.07
C LEU A 132 -4.40 -8.76 -9.03
N VAL A 133 -5.30 -8.87 -8.07
CA VAL A 133 -5.31 -9.94 -7.05
C VAL A 133 -6.73 -10.42 -6.79
N ARG A 134 -6.89 -11.66 -6.33
CA ARG A 134 -8.21 -12.14 -5.90
C ARG A 134 -8.67 -11.37 -4.65
N PRO A 135 -9.99 -11.14 -4.48
CA PRO A 135 -10.55 -10.64 -3.23
C PRO A 135 -10.07 -11.47 -2.03
N PHE A 136 -9.78 -10.78 -0.93
CA PHE A 136 -9.26 -11.42 0.26
C PHE A 136 -9.85 -10.79 1.52
N GLU A 137 -9.92 -11.58 2.59
CA GLU A 137 -10.09 -11.07 3.94
C GLU A 137 -8.73 -11.04 4.63
N PRO A 138 -8.41 -9.99 5.41
CA PRO A 138 -7.19 -9.99 6.21
C PRO A 138 -7.19 -11.12 7.23
N GLU A 139 -6.03 -11.72 7.45
CA GLU A 139 -5.79 -12.68 8.54
C GLU A 139 -4.86 -12.09 9.60
N LEU A 140 -4.84 -12.70 10.78
CA LEU A 140 -4.00 -12.25 11.89
C LEU A 140 -2.74 -13.11 12.00
N LEU A 141 -1.58 -12.46 11.97
CA LEU A 141 -0.29 -13.08 12.31
C LEU A 141 0.32 -12.40 13.54
N CYS A 142 0.96 -13.20 14.40
CA CYS A 142 1.68 -12.71 15.56
C CYS A 142 3.15 -12.46 15.20
N ILE A 143 3.55 -11.19 15.13
CA ILE A 143 4.92 -10.76 14.84
C ILE A 143 5.43 -9.99 16.04
N ALA A 144 6.58 -10.41 16.59
CA ALA A 144 7.17 -9.80 17.79
C ALA A 144 6.17 -9.65 18.97
N ASN A 145 5.32 -10.65 19.21
CA ASN A 145 4.25 -10.65 20.24
C ASN A 145 3.10 -9.66 19.98
N HIS A 146 2.93 -9.20 18.74
CA HIS A 146 1.83 -8.33 18.33
C HIS A 146 1.06 -8.94 17.17
N ASN A 147 -0.28 -8.89 17.25
CA ASN A 147 -1.13 -9.32 16.15
C ASN A 147 -1.27 -8.21 15.11
N PHE A 148 -0.99 -8.55 13.86
CA PHE A 148 -1.16 -7.68 12.71
C PHE A 148 -2.11 -8.30 11.70
N ARG A 149 -2.99 -7.48 11.11
CA ARG A 149 -3.78 -7.86 9.95
C ARG A 149 -2.89 -7.88 8.73
N THR A 150 -2.82 -9.00 8.03
CA THR A 150 -2.03 -9.15 6.80
C THR A 150 -2.84 -9.86 5.74
N VAL A 151 -2.44 -9.68 4.48
CA VAL A 151 -3.06 -10.39 3.36
C VAL A 151 -2.78 -11.89 3.47
N PRO A 152 -3.70 -12.75 3.01
CA PRO A 152 -3.48 -14.20 3.02
C PRO A 152 -2.38 -14.60 2.05
N THR A 153 -1.79 -15.78 2.24
CA THR A 153 -0.77 -16.33 1.32
C THR A 153 -1.24 -16.42 -0.14
N SER A 154 -2.55 -16.56 -0.39
CA SER A 154 -3.12 -16.53 -1.75
C SER A 154 -2.88 -15.19 -2.47
N PHE A 155 -2.82 -14.08 -1.73
CA PHE A 155 -2.43 -12.78 -2.28
C PHE A 155 -0.97 -12.81 -2.77
N LEU A 156 -0.08 -13.45 -2.01
CA LEU A 156 1.33 -13.59 -2.40
C LEU A 156 1.47 -14.50 -3.62
N ASP A 157 0.67 -15.56 -3.72
CA ASP A 157 0.61 -16.42 -4.92
C ASP A 157 0.09 -15.63 -6.16
N ASP A 158 -0.76 -14.63 -5.96
CA ASP A 158 -1.25 -13.75 -7.03
C ASP A 158 -0.25 -12.64 -7.40
N SER A 159 0.63 -12.26 -6.48
CA SER A 159 1.55 -11.12 -6.63
C SER A 159 2.96 -11.51 -7.09
N TYR A 160 3.41 -12.74 -6.81
CA TYR A 160 4.79 -13.17 -7.00
C TYR A 160 4.87 -14.56 -7.64
N GLU A 161 5.86 -14.77 -8.52
CA GLU A 161 6.04 -16.07 -9.18
C GLU A 161 6.41 -17.19 -8.20
N ASN A 162 7.35 -16.93 -7.28
CA ASN A 162 7.75 -17.91 -6.27
C ASN A 162 8.22 -17.24 -4.98
N TRP A 163 7.29 -16.63 -4.25
CA TRP A 163 7.61 -15.85 -3.05
C TRP A 163 8.27 -16.65 -1.92
N ARG A 164 8.10 -17.96 -1.91
CA ARG A 164 8.67 -18.88 -0.90
C ARG A 164 10.18 -18.98 -1.00
N ILE A 165 10.75 -18.74 -2.19
CA ILE A 165 12.20 -18.69 -2.39
C ILE A 165 12.66 -17.24 -2.27
N PRO A 166 13.59 -16.92 -1.34
CA PRO A 166 14.12 -15.56 -1.24
C PRO A 166 14.86 -15.16 -2.52
N ILE A 167 14.29 -14.22 -3.25
CA ILE A 167 14.93 -13.57 -4.40
C ILE A 167 15.01 -12.09 -4.06
N ARG A 168 16.21 -11.52 -4.10
CA ARG A 168 16.41 -10.08 -3.91
C ARG A 168 16.32 -9.39 -5.26
N PHE A 169 15.39 -8.46 -5.38
CA PHE A 169 15.24 -7.61 -6.56
C PHE A 169 14.71 -6.25 -6.14
N SER A 170 15.01 -5.24 -6.95
CA SER A 170 14.31 -3.96 -6.85
C SER A 170 12.94 -4.09 -7.51
N TYR A 171 12.00 -3.22 -7.16
CA TYR A 171 10.69 -3.16 -7.84
C TYR A 171 10.81 -3.22 -9.38
N LEU A 172 11.69 -2.40 -9.97
CA LEU A 172 11.88 -2.41 -11.42
C LEU A 172 12.53 -3.70 -11.93
N GLY A 173 13.50 -4.24 -11.19
CA GLY A 173 14.07 -5.55 -11.49
C GLY A 173 13.00 -6.65 -11.47
N GLY A 174 12.01 -6.55 -10.57
CA GLY A 174 10.88 -7.48 -10.52
C GLY A 174 9.98 -7.39 -11.74
N ILE A 175 9.70 -6.18 -12.23
CA ILE A 175 8.96 -5.96 -13.48
C ILE A 175 9.74 -6.50 -14.69
N GLU A 176 10.99 -6.09 -14.85
CA GLU A 176 11.84 -6.43 -16.00
C GLU A 176 12.08 -7.94 -16.13
N ASN A 177 12.22 -8.63 -14.99
CA ASN A 177 12.45 -10.07 -14.94
C ASN A 177 11.16 -10.88 -14.73
N GLN A 178 9.97 -10.24 -14.82
CA GLN A 178 8.66 -10.88 -14.69
C GLN A 178 8.52 -11.69 -13.38
N LEU A 179 9.10 -11.19 -12.29
CA LEU A 179 9.02 -11.81 -10.96
C LEU A 179 7.72 -11.47 -10.24
N TYR A 180 7.06 -10.40 -10.65
CA TYR A 180 5.71 -10.07 -10.22
C TYR A 180 4.66 -10.64 -11.17
N LYS A 181 3.52 -11.01 -10.58
CA LYS A 181 2.32 -11.47 -11.28
C LYS A 181 1.23 -10.40 -11.23
N GLY A 182 0.27 -10.49 -12.15
CA GLY A 182 -0.91 -9.62 -12.16
C GLY A 182 -0.65 -8.16 -12.56
N ALA A 183 0.58 -7.82 -12.98
CA ALA A 183 0.93 -6.47 -13.42
C ALA A 183 0.36 -6.18 -14.82
N ILE A 184 -0.46 -5.15 -14.93
CA ILE A 184 -0.90 -4.60 -16.21
C ILE A 184 -0.29 -3.21 -16.34
N LYS A 185 0.63 -3.05 -17.31
CA LYS A 185 1.20 -1.75 -17.66
C LYS A 185 0.22 -0.98 -18.53
N GLU A 186 -0.10 0.24 -18.15
CA GLU A 186 -1.06 1.08 -18.86
C GLU A 186 -0.53 2.48 -19.10
N PRO A 187 -0.84 3.08 -20.27
CA PRO A 187 -0.63 4.49 -20.46
C PRO A 187 -1.35 5.27 -19.37
N TRP A 188 -0.60 6.17 -18.75
CA TRP A 188 -1.12 7.18 -17.85
C TRP A 188 -1.02 8.51 -18.58
N SER A 189 -1.98 8.73 -19.49
CA SER A 189 -2.08 9.94 -20.29
C SER A 189 -2.93 10.98 -19.55
N ASN A 190 -2.32 12.12 -19.22
CA ASN A 190 -2.91 13.30 -18.60
C ASN A 190 -3.28 13.18 -17.12
N HIS A 191 -2.41 13.73 -16.29
CA HIS A 191 -2.67 15.07 -15.78
C HIS A 191 -1.35 15.85 -15.64
N GLN A 192 -0.97 16.63 -16.64
CA GLN A 192 0.02 17.72 -16.50
C GLN A 192 -0.44 18.85 -15.54
N ASN A 193 -1.51 18.63 -14.77
CA ASN A 193 -2.05 19.51 -13.72
C ASN A 193 -2.46 18.76 -12.44
N ASP A 194 -2.22 17.45 -12.37
CA ASP A 194 -2.21 16.65 -11.15
C ASP A 194 -0.78 16.15 -10.96
N ASP A 195 0.13 17.12 -10.89
CA ASP A 195 1.13 17.07 -9.83
C ASP A 195 0.45 16.44 -8.62
N LEU A 196 1.05 15.36 -8.10
CA LEU A 196 0.95 14.87 -6.72
C LEU A 196 -0.18 15.60 -6.02
N MET A 197 -1.36 15.02 -5.71
CA MET A 197 -2.36 15.77 -4.94
C MET A 197 -1.62 16.43 -3.79
N ASP A 198 -1.41 17.75 -3.92
CA ASP A 198 -0.51 18.44 -3.03
C ASP A 198 -1.17 18.27 -1.67
N VAL A 199 -0.39 18.30 -0.59
CA VAL A 199 -0.98 18.31 0.75
C VAL A 199 -2.09 19.36 0.82
N GLU A 200 -2.01 20.44 0.03
CA GLU A 200 -3.07 21.43 -0.20
C GLU A 200 -4.34 20.93 -0.91
N LYS A 201 -4.26 20.10 -1.97
CA LYS A 201 -5.45 19.49 -2.60
C LYS A 201 -6.09 18.44 -1.68
N ILE A 202 -5.29 17.69 -0.94
CA ILE A 202 -5.78 16.78 0.11
C ILE A 202 -6.43 17.60 1.24
N ALA A 203 -5.83 18.73 1.64
CA ALA A 203 -6.41 19.66 2.60
C ALA A 203 -7.72 20.28 2.11
N HIS A 204 -7.85 20.53 0.80
CA HIS A 204 -9.12 20.96 0.22
C HIS A 204 -10.21 19.88 0.33
N LEU A 205 -9.88 18.60 0.12
CA LEU A 205 -10.80 17.48 0.41
C LEU A 205 -11.23 17.45 1.89
N PHE A 206 -10.37 17.90 2.81
CA PHE A 206 -10.69 18.02 4.24
C PHE A 206 -11.53 19.24 4.60
N SER A 207 -11.59 20.26 3.73
CA SER A 207 -12.45 21.43 3.90
C SER A 207 -13.90 21.21 3.44
N LEU A 208 -14.20 20.09 2.76
CA LEU A 208 -15.55 19.74 2.33
C LEU A 208 -16.42 19.35 3.53
N PRO A 209 -17.68 19.84 3.62
CA PRO A 209 -18.58 19.51 4.72
C PRO A 209 -18.84 18.00 4.84
N LYS A 210 -19.12 17.57 6.08
CA LYS A 210 -19.40 16.17 6.44
C LYS A 210 -20.67 15.65 5.80
#